data_AF-A0A820IC75-F1
#
_entry.id   AF-A0A820IC75-F1
#
_cell.length_a   1.000
_cell.length_b   1.000
_cell.length_c   1.000
_cell.angle_alpha   90.00
_cell.angle_beta   90.00
_cell.angle_gamma   90.00
#
_symmetry.space_group_name_H-M   'P 1'
#
loop_
_entity.id
_entity.type
_entity.pdbx_description
1 polymer ?
#
loop_
_entity_poly.entity_id
_entity_poly.type
_entity_poly.pdbx_seq_one_letter_code
_entity_poly.pdbx_strand_id
1 'polypeptide(L)' 'MMLVANSCLAQLIFGSDMLAMAIFTFHNDLKKIKYQDSLCIFRGYLGYVATILQNHSYLLQAAYRYITVVYP' A
#
# COMPACT_ATOMS: atom_id res chain seq x y z
N MET A 1 -11.00 16.24 3.78
CA MET A 1 -11.39 14.81 3.87
C MET A 1 -10.94 13.96 2.67
N MET A 2 -10.74 14.52 1.48
CA MET A 2 -10.26 13.77 0.30
C MET A 2 -8.90 13.05 0.51
N LEU A 3 -7.97 13.67 1.24
CA LEU A 3 -6.68 13.05 1.59
C LEU A 3 -6.83 11.77 2.44
N VAL A 4 -7.85 11.71 3.30
CA VAL A 4 -8.14 10.53 4.13
C VAL A 4 -8.64 9.39 3.25
N ALA A 5 -9.56 9.68 2.34
CA ALA A 5 -10.02 8.70 1.35
C ALA A 5 -8.87 8.16 0.49
N ASN A 6 -7.93 9.03 0.08
CA ASN A 6 -6.74 8.63 -0.66
C ASN A 6 -5.84 7.68 0.15
N SER A 7 -5.59 7.98 1.43
CA SER A 7 -4.83 7.07 2.30
C SER A 7 -5.52 5.73 2.53
N CYS A 8 -6.85 5.71 2.67
CA CYS A 8 -7.61 4.47 2.81
C CYS A 8 -7.56 3.62 1.53
N LEU A 9 -7.71 4.25 0.36
CA LEU A 9 -7.60 3.57 -0.92
C LEU A 9 -6.19 2.98 -1.11
N ALA A 10 -5.14 3.75 -0.80
CA ALA A 10 -3.76 3.29 -0.87
C ALA A 10 -3.50 2.08 0.05
N GLN A 11 -4.05 2.10 1.27
CA GLN A 11 -3.98 0.96 2.20
C GLN A 11 -4.73 -0.27 1.70
N LEU A 12 -5.92 -0.09 1.11
CA LEU A 12 -6.67 -1.20 0.52
C LEU A 12 -5.90 -1.85 -0.62
N ILE A 13 -5.33 -1.04 -1.51
CA ILE A 13 -4.51 -1.52 -2.64
C ILE A 13 -3.29 -2.29 -2.10
N PHE A 14 -2.53 -1.69 -1.19
CA PHE A 14 -1.36 -2.32 -0.58
C PHE A 14 -1.70 -3.63 0.15
N GLY A 15 -2.76 -3.64 0.95
CA GLY A 15 -3.20 -4.83 1.68
C GLY A 15 -3.65 -5.95 0.74
N SER A 16 -4.35 -5.61 -0.34
CA SER A 16 -4.75 -6.59 -1.35
C SER A 16 -3.56 -7.21 -2.09
N ASP A 17 -2.53 -6.42 -2.39
CA ASP A 17 -1.30 -6.88 -3.04
C ASP A 17 -0.52 -7.84 -2.14
N MET A 18 -0.35 -7.47 -0.86
CA MET A 18 0.31 -8.30 0.14
C MET A 18 -0.47 -9.60 0.40
N LEU A 19 -1.80 -9.55 0.46
CA LEU A 19 -2.62 -10.74 0.63
C LEU A 19 -2.48 -11.68 -0.57
N ALA A 20 -2.49 -11.15 -1.79
CA ALA A 20 -2.33 -11.94 -3.00
C ALA A 20 -0.92 -12.57 -3.10
N MET A 21 0.12 -11.87 -2.62
CA MET A 21 1.47 -12.42 -2.49
C MET A 21 1.51 -13.55 -1.45
N ALA A 22 0.91 -13.35 -0.28
CA ALA A 22 0.85 -14.36 0.78
C ALA A 22 0.11 -15.62 0.32
N ILE A 23 -1.03 -15.48 -0.36
CA ILE A 23 -1.78 -16.61 -0.93
C ILE A 23 -0.94 -17.37 -1.96
N PHE A 24 -0.24 -16.66 -2.84
CA PHE A 24 0.62 -17.29 -3.85
C PHE A 24 1.77 -18.08 -3.22
N THR A 25 2.47 -17.48 -2.26
CA THR A 25 3.56 -18.15 -1.53
C THR A 25 3.04 -19.37 -0.78
N PHE A 26 1.93 -19.22 -0.05
CA PHE A 26 1.31 -20.31 0.68
C PHE A 26 0.87 -21.46 -0.23
N HIS A 27 0.31 -21.16 -1.40
CA HIS A 27 -0.08 -22.17 -2.38
C HIS A 27 1.11 -22.97 -2.91
N ASN A 28 2.22 -22.30 -3.20
CA ASN A 28 3.45 -22.93 -3.68
C ASN A 28 4.11 -23.78 -2.59
N ASP A 29 4.14 -23.28 -1.36
CA ASP A 29 4.68 -24.00 -0.20
C ASP A 29 3.88 -25.27 0.09
N LEU A 30 2.55 -25.19 0.06
CA LEU A 30 1.67 -26.35 0.24
C LEU A 30 1.91 -27.43 -0.82
N LYS A 31 2.12 -27.03 -2.07
CA LYS A 31 2.37 -27.95 -3.18
C LYS A 31 3.84 -28.37 -3.32
N LYS A 32 4.75 -27.75 -2.54
CA LYS A 32 6.21 -27.90 -2.66
C LYS A 32 6.74 -27.62 -4.07
N ILE A 33 6.09 -26.71 -4.79
CA ILE A 33 6.46 -26.32 -6.16
C ILE A 33 7.22 -25.01 -6.10
N LYS A 34 8.41 -24.96 -6.69
CA LYS A 34 9.13 -23.70 -6.91
C LYS A 34 8.68 -23.11 -8.23
N TYR A 35 7.59 -22.34 -8.20
CA TYR A 35 7.14 -21.56 -9.34
C TYR A 35 7.60 -20.10 -9.20
N GLN A 36 8.19 -19.55 -10.25
CA GLN A 36 8.62 -18.16 -10.26
C GLN A 36 7.40 -17.24 -10.40
N ASP A 37 7.21 -16.31 -9.46
CA ASP A 37 6.14 -15.32 -9.54
C ASP A 37 6.41 -14.33 -10.68
N SER A 38 5.67 -14.45 -11.78
CA SER A 38 5.77 -13.55 -12.93
C SER A 38 5.31 -12.13 -12.62
N LEU A 39 4.49 -11.95 -11.57
CA LEU A 39 3.99 -10.65 -11.13
C LEU A 39 4.85 -10.04 -10.03
N CYS A 40 5.92 -10.69 -9.56
CA CYS A 40 6.76 -10.23 -8.45
C CYS A 40 7.23 -8.76 -8.63
N ILE A 41 7.76 -8.43 -9.82
CA ILE A 41 8.24 -7.08 -10.13
C ILE A 41 7.09 -6.07 -10.10
N PHE A 42 5.95 -6.43 -10.69
CA PHE A 42 4.77 -5.58 -10.72
C PHE A 42 4.19 -5.32 -9.33
N ARG A 43 4.07 -6.36 -8.51
CA ARG A 43 3.64 -6.28 -7.10
C ARG A 43 4.58 -5.41 -6.29
N GLY A 44 5.89 -5.61 -6.44
CA GLY A 44 6.90 -4.76 -5.81
C GLY A 44 6.73 -3.29 -6.18
N TYR A 45 6.60 -2.97 -7.47
CA TYR A 45 6.35 -1.60 -7.94
C TYR A 45 5.06 -1.01 -7.34
N LEU A 46 3.97 -1.78 -7.38
CA LEU A 46 2.67 -1.35 -6.88
C LEU A 46 2.71 -1.10 -5.37
N GLY A 47 3.39 -1.95 -4.60
CA GLY A 47 3.63 -1.77 -3.17
C GLY A 47 4.42 -0.50 -2.86
N TYR A 48 5.48 -0.21 -3.62
CA TYR A 48 6.25 1.03 -3.45
C TYR A 48 5.40 2.27 -3.74
N VAL A 49 4.65 2.27 -4.84
CA VAL A 49 3.79 3.40 -5.22
C VAL A 49 2.70 3.66 -4.18
N ALA A 50 2.01 2.61 -3.73
CA ALA A 50 0.97 2.72 -2.70
C ALA A 50 1.55 3.29 -1.38
N THR A 51 2.73 2.84 -0.97
CA THR A 51 3.40 3.32 0.25
C THR A 51 3.78 4.80 0.14
N ILE A 52 4.34 5.22 -1.00
CA ILE A 52 4.69 6.62 -1.26
C ILE A 52 3.44 7.51 -1.20
N LEU A 53 2.35 7.10 -1.87
CA LEU A 53 1.07 7.81 -1.87
C LEU A 53 0.50 7.94 -0.45
N GLN A 54 0.53 6.87 0.32
CA GLN A 54 0.07 6.85 1.71
C GLN A 54 0.89 7.82 2.58
N ASN A 55 2.22 7.76 2.52
CA ASN A 55 3.09 8.59 3.33
C ASN A 55 2.95 10.09 2.99
N HIS A 56 2.87 10.43 1.71
CA HIS A 56 2.62 11.82 1.29
C HIS A 56 1.24 12.30 1.73
N SER A 57 0.22 11.43 1.65
CA SER A 57 -1.12 11.77 2.12
C SER A 57 -1.13 12.06 3.61
N TYR A 58 -0.42 11.29 4.43
CA TYR A 58 -0.29 11.55 5.86
C TYR A 58 0.50 12.81 6.18
N LEU A 59 1.59 13.08 5.46
CA LEU A 59 2.36 14.30 5.62
C LEU A 59 1.51 15.54 5.33
N LEU A 60 0.75 15.54 4.23
CA LEU A 60 -0.16 16.62 3.89
C LEU A 60 -1.29 16.79 4.91
N GLN A 61 -1.85 15.69 5.43
CA GLN A 61 -2.85 15.75 6.48
C GLN A 61 -2.30 16.36 7.78
N ALA A 62 -1.07 16.00 8.16
CA ALA A 62 -0.40 16.55 9.33
C ALA A 62 -0.11 18.05 9.15
N ALA A 63 0.43 18.45 7.99
CA ALA A 63 0.68 19.85 7.66
C ALA A 63 -0.61 20.68 7.66
N TYR A 64 -1.68 20.16 7.06
CA TYR A 64 -2.99 20.82 7.07
C TYR A 64 -3.51 21.04 8.48
N ARG A 65 -3.50 20.00 9.33
CA ARG A 65 -3.92 20.13 10.73
C ARG A 65 -3.07 21.12 11.51
N TYR A 66 -1.75 21.12 11.30
CA TYR A 66 -0.86 22.08 11.94
C TYR A 66 -1.22 23.52 11.57
N ILE A 67 -1.39 23.80 10.28
CA ILE A 67 -1.75 25.14 9.80
C ILE A 67 -3.09 25.57 10.38
N THR A 68 -4.12 24.72 10.35
CA THR A 68 -5.45 25.08 10.86
C THR A 68 -5.45 25.33 12.38
N VAL A 69 -4.57 24.70 13.14
CA VAL A 69 -4.49 24.89 14.60
C VAL A 69 -3.66 26.13 14.96
N VAL A 70 -2.55 26.37 14.27
CA VAL A 70 -1.62 27.48 14.59
C VAL A 70 -2.07 28.80 13.96
N TYR A 71 -2.69 28.73 12.78
CA TYR A 71 -3.17 29.87 12.01
C TYR A 71 -4.67 29.70 11.71
N PRO A 72 -5.55 29.91 12.71
CA PRO A 72 -7.00 29.77 12.56
C PRO A 72 -7.61 30.81 11.60
#